data_AF-D8J8R4-F1
#
_entry.id   AF-D8J8R4-F1
#
_cell.length_a   1.000
_cell.length_b   1.000
_cell.length_c   1.000
_cell.angle_alpha   90.00
_cell.angle_beta   90.00
_cell.angle_gamma   90.00
#
_symmetry.space_group_name_H-M   'P 1'
#
loop_
_entity.id
_entity.type
_entity.pdbx_description
1 polymer ?
#
loop_
_entity_poly.entity_id
_entity_poly.type
_entity_poly.pdbx_seq_one_letter_code
_entity_poly.pdbx_strand_id
1 'polypeptide(L)' 'MTQESKEARLKQYLNSRAADGELYFKSKFIADDVGLSAKEIGALMVKLSDSAEDLEIEKWSYTSATTWRVSPV' A
#
# COMPACT_ATOMS: atom_id res chain seq x y z
N MET A 1 7.28 -18.98 -15.80
CA MET A 1 6.76 -18.58 -14.47
C MET A 1 7.14 -17.13 -14.28
N THR A 2 6.22 -16.20 -14.51
CA THR A 2 6.47 -14.77 -14.27
C THR A 2 6.39 -14.54 -12.77
N GLN A 3 7.50 -14.22 -12.14
CA GLN A 3 7.51 -13.84 -10.73
C GLN A 3 6.81 -12.49 -10.62
N GLU A 4 5.76 -12.41 -9.81
CA GLU A 4 5.04 -11.16 -9.57
C GLU A 4 6.00 -10.12 -8.99
N SER A 5 5.93 -8.87 -9.48
CA SER A 5 6.77 -7.79 -8.95
C SER A 5 6.30 -7.40 -7.53
N LYS A 6 7.21 -6.85 -6.72
CA LYS A 6 6.86 -6.36 -5.37
C LYS A 6 5.72 -5.34 -5.39
N GLU A 7 5.68 -4.52 -6.43
CA GLU A 7 4.63 -3.53 -6.67
C GLU A 7 3.29 -4.18 -6.96
N ALA A 8 3.24 -5.16 -7.87
CA ALA A 8 2.02 -5.90 -8.19
C ALA A 8 1.47 -6.63 -6.96
N ARG A 9 2.35 -7.30 -6.19
CA ARG A 9 1.97 -7.96 -4.95
C ARG A 9 1.37 -6.99 -3.93
N LEU A 10 1.99 -5.83 -3.75
CA LEU A 10 1.48 -4.80 -2.83
C LEU A 10 0.13 -4.26 -3.34
N LYS A 11 0.03 -3.94 -4.64
CA LYS A 11 -1.21 -3.44 -5.26
C LYS A 11 -2.37 -4.42 -5.11
N GLN A 12 -2.14 -5.72 -5.33
CA GLN A 12 -3.16 -6.75 -5.13
C GLN A 12 -3.60 -6.82 -3.66
N TYR A 13 -2.65 -6.77 -2.72
CA TYR A 13 -2.97 -6.73 -1.29
C TYR A 13 -3.81 -5.50 -0.92
N LEU A 14 -3.48 -4.31 -1.44
CA LEU A 14 -4.23 -3.08 -1.17
C LEU A 14 -5.64 -3.14 -1.73
N ASN A 15 -5.80 -3.59 -2.99
CA ASN A 15 -7.11 -3.79 -3.61
C ASN A 15 -7.98 -4.76 -2.80
N SER A 16 -7.42 -5.90 -2.39
CA SER A 16 -8.16 -6.88 -1.61
C SER A 16 -8.59 -6.35 -0.25
N ARG A 17 -7.76 -5.53 0.40
CA ARG A 17 -8.09 -4.93 1.68
C ARG A 17 -9.15 -3.84 1.51
N ALA A 18 -9.01 -2.99 0.50
CA ALA A 18 -9.85 -1.81 0.29
C ALA A 18 -11.21 -2.13 -0.36
N ALA A 19 -11.45 -3.40 -0.70
CA ALA A 19 -12.68 -3.85 -1.34
C ALA A 19 -13.95 -3.48 -0.55
N ASP A 20 -13.87 -3.42 0.78
CA ASP A 20 -15.00 -3.09 1.66
C ASP A 20 -15.07 -1.58 2.03
N GLY A 21 -14.17 -0.75 1.49
CA GLY A 21 -14.12 0.69 1.72
C GLY A 21 -12.72 1.23 2.01
N GLU A 22 -12.66 2.46 2.51
CA GLU A 22 -11.38 3.12 2.83
C GLU A 22 -10.68 2.47 4.03
N LEU A 23 -9.35 2.53 4.01
CA LEU A 23 -8.50 1.92 5.03
C LEU A 23 -7.38 2.85 5.45
N TYR A 24 -6.94 2.65 6.69
CA TYR A 24 -5.77 3.31 7.23
C TYR A 24 -4.81 2.30 7.82
N PHE A 25 -3.55 2.29 7.35
CA PHE A 25 -2.52 1.40 7.91
C PHE A 25 -1.15 2.06 7.91
N LYS A 26 -0.27 1.56 8.78
CA LYS A 26 1.15 1.96 8.80
C LYS A 26 1.95 0.94 8.00
N SER A 27 2.96 1.39 7.25
CA SER A 27 3.80 0.51 6.43
C SER A 27 4.39 -0.68 7.21
N LYS A 28 4.78 -0.47 8.47
CA LYS A 28 5.33 -1.53 9.32
C LYS A 28 4.34 -2.65 9.68
N PHE A 29 3.04 -2.42 9.57
CA PHE A 29 2.02 -3.39 9.98
C PHE A 29 1.61 -4.35 8.86
N ILE A 30 1.93 -4.03 7.61
CA ILE A 30 1.63 -4.89 6.45
C ILE A 30 2.89 -5.53 5.86
N ALA A 31 4.05 -5.26 6.48
CA ALA A 31 5.36 -5.73 6.06
C ALA A 31 5.41 -7.26 5.92
N ASP A 32 4.93 -7.96 6.95
CA ASP A 32 4.95 -9.42 6.99
C ASP A 32 3.93 -10.02 6.00
N ASP A 33 2.73 -9.43 5.90
CA ASP A 33 1.65 -9.87 4.99
C ASP A 33 2.11 -9.88 3.52
N VAL A 34 2.85 -8.83 3.11
CA VAL A 34 3.35 -8.68 1.74
C VAL A 34 4.82 -9.08 1.59
N GLY A 35 5.46 -9.59 2.65
CA GLY A 35 6.86 -10.03 2.63
C GLY A 35 7.85 -8.94 2.20
N LEU A 36 7.57 -7.68 2.57
CA LEU A 36 8.39 -6.52 2.24
C LEU A 36 8.79 -5.79 3.52
N SER A 37 9.92 -5.09 3.51
CA SER A 37 10.24 -4.19 4.61
C SER A 37 9.32 -2.95 4.62
N ALA A 38 9.15 -2.34 5.79
CA ALA A 38 8.40 -1.08 5.92
C ALA A 38 8.95 0.04 5.00
N LYS A 39 10.26 0.02 4.72
CA LYS A 39 10.94 0.95 3.81
C LYS A 39 10.54 0.71 2.36
N GLU A 40 10.55 -0.55 1.91
CA GLU A 40 10.12 -0.92 0.55
C GLU A 40 8.65 -0.58 0.33
N ILE A 41 7.78 -0.86 1.30
CA ILE A 41 6.37 -0.47 1.24
C ILE A 41 6.26 1.04 1.12
N GLY A 42 6.97 1.81 1.95
CA GLY A 42 6.93 3.28 1.86
C GLY A 42 7.31 3.80 0.47
N ALA A 43 8.34 3.24 -0.16
CA ALA A 43 8.75 3.63 -1.51
C ALA A 43 7.71 3.22 -2.58
N LEU A 44 7.16 2.01 -2.47
CA LEU A 44 6.14 1.52 -3.41
C LEU A 44 4.81 2.27 -3.25
N MET A 45 4.42 2.65 -2.03
CA MET A 45 3.20 3.43 -1.79
C MET A 45 3.27 4.80 -2.46
N VAL A 46 4.43 5.48 -2.43
CA VAL A 46 4.65 6.73 -3.17
C VAL A 46 4.53 6.51 -4.68
N LYS A 47 5.09 5.40 -5.19
CA LYS A 47 4.96 5.10 -6.62
C LYS A 47 3.50 4.81 -7.00
N LEU A 48 2.80 4.02 -6.18
CA LEU A 48 1.40 3.66 -6.41
C LEU A 48 0.46 4.86 -6.28
N SER A 49 0.73 5.82 -5.38
CA SER A 49 -0.09 7.04 -5.31
C SER A 49 -0.06 7.87 -6.60
N ASP A 50 1.02 7.76 -7.38
CA ASP A 50 1.17 8.49 -8.65
C ASP A 50 0.70 7.67 -9.88
N SER A 51 0.57 6.34 -9.75
CA SER A 51 0.38 5.44 -10.90
C SER A 51 -0.80 4.47 -10.82
N ALA A 52 -1.42 4.31 -9.64
CA ALA A 52 -2.61 3.49 -9.51
C ALA A 52 -3.84 4.26 -10.02
N GLU A 53 -4.54 3.68 -10.99
CA GLU A 53 -5.79 4.23 -11.55
C GLU A 53 -7.04 3.71 -10.84
N ASP A 54 -6.90 2.61 -10.10
CA ASP A 54 -7.94 1.84 -9.41
C ASP A 54 -7.97 2.10 -7.90
N LEU A 55 -6.98 2.82 -7.36
CA LEU A 55 -6.87 3.13 -5.93
C LEU A 55 -6.50 4.60 -5.74
N GLU A 56 -7.21 5.27 -4.84
CA GLU A 56 -6.78 6.54 -4.28
C GLU A 56 -5.89 6.26 -3.06
N ILE A 57 -4.64 6.76 -3.10
CA ILE A 57 -3.65 6.52 -2.06
C ILE A 57 -3.11 7.85 -1.56
N GLU A 58 -3.31 8.13 -0.27
CA GLU A 58 -2.82 9.34 0.36
C GLU A 58 -1.89 9.04 1.53
N LYS A 59 -0.85 9.86 1.65
CA LYS A 59 0.07 9.83 2.78
C LYS A 59 -0.51 10.63 3.95
N TRP A 60 -0.81 9.96 5.06
CA TRP A 60 -1.26 10.58 6.31
C TRP A 60 -0.22 10.38 7.43
N SER A 61 0.22 11.45 8.09
CA SER A 61 1.19 11.33 9.19
C SER A 61 0.84 12.20 10.39
N TYR A 62 0.41 11.55 11.47
CA TYR A 62 0.17 12.18 12.78
C TYR A 62 1.10 11.67 13.90
N THR A 63 2.00 10.73 13.59
CA THR A 63 2.90 10.07 14.57
C THR A 63 4.23 9.69 13.90
N SER A 64 5.18 9.10 14.65
CA SER A 64 6.53 8.72 14.20
C SER A 64 6.61 7.74 13.01
N ALA A 65 5.48 7.17 12.57
CA ALA A 65 5.41 6.25 11.44
C ALA A 65 4.35 6.71 10.44
N THR A 66 4.69 6.65 9.14
CA THR A 66 3.80 6.99 8.02
C THR A 66 2.58 6.09 8.01
N THR A 67 1.41 6.71 8.01
CA THR A 67 0.12 6.06 7.81
C THR A 67 -0.29 6.35 6.38
N TRP A 68 -0.99 5.41 5.76
CA TRP A 68 -1.52 5.55 4.43
C TRP A 68 -3.02 5.40 4.50
N ARG A 69 -3.73 6.31 3.85
CA ARG A 69 -5.13 6.15 3.49
C ARG A 69 -5.16 5.47 2.13
N VAL A 70 -5.98 4.44 1.99
CA VAL A 70 -6.21 3.78 0.70
C VAL A 70 -7.71 3.56 0.54
N SER A 71 -8.26 3.97 -0.59
CA SER A 71 -9.65 3.72 -0.96
C SER A 71 -9.77 3.30 -2.42
N PRO A 72 -10.79 2.52 -2.80
CA PRO A 72 -11.14 2.33 -4.20
C PRO A 72 -11.49 3.68 -4.85
N VAL A 73 -11.18 3.82 -6.14
CA VAL A 73 -11.66 4.93 -6.99
C VAL A 73 -13.11 4.69 -7.41
#